data_AF-A0A8S9L4R6-F1
#
_entry.id   AF-A0A8S9L4R6-F1
#
_cell.length_a   1.000
_cell.length_b   1.000
_cell.length_c   1.000
_cell.angle_alpha   90.00
_cell.angle_beta   90.00
_cell.angle_gamma   90.00
#
_symmetry.space_group_name_H-M   'P 1'
#
loop_
_entity.id
_entity.type
_entity.pdbx_description
1 polymer ?
#
loop_
_entity_poly.entity_id
_entity_poly.type
_entity_poly.pdbx_seq_one_letter_code
_entity_poly.pdbx_strand_id
1 'polypeptide(L)'
;MVHLHNHLPSMAFYLMWYIALAIQVSLCFLYAFKCIFYFDLVKEEFSHYIGVNYLYAPFISCLLLLQSAPLMEPHSVLYKTLFWVFVLPVLTLDTKLYGQWFTTEKRFLSIMANPASQVSVIANLVAARGAAEMGWKECALCLFSLGMVHYLVIFVTLYQRLPGGNNFPTTLRPVSFLFFAAPATGSLAWNSICGTFDTVAKMLFFLSLFIFVSLVCRPTLLKKSIKRFNVAWWAYSFPITFLALDSVHYAQEVKDHVASALMLI
;
A
#
# COMPACT_ATOMS: atom_id res chain seq x y z
N MET A 1 -30.96 21.17 -11.78
CA MET A 1 -30.53 19.87 -11.20
C MET A 1 -29.12 19.42 -11.59
N VAL A 2 -28.43 20.05 -12.56
CA VAL A 2 -27.03 19.72 -12.91
C VAL A 2 -26.02 20.35 -11.93
N HIS A 3 -26.35 21.50 -11.33
CA HIS A 3 -25.44 22.18 -10.40
C HIS A 3 -25.21 21.45 -9.07
N LEU A 4 -26.22 20.71 -8.57
CA LEU A 4 -26.14 20.01 -7.29
C LEU A 4 -25.26 18.74 -7.39
N HIS A 5 -25.18 18.12 -8.57
CA HIS A 5 -24.46 16.86 -8.79
C HIS A 5 -22.93 17.02 -8.83
N ASN A 6 -22.40 18.22 -9.11
CA ASN A 6 -20.95 18.48 -9.03
C ASN A 6 -20.48 18.85 -7.61
N HIS A 7 -21.37 19.38 -6.75
CA HIS A 7 -21.01 19.75 -5.38
C HIS A 7 -21.08 18.57 -4.39
N LEU A 8 -22.03 17.64 -4.57
CA LEU A 8 -22.15 16.42 -3.77
C LEU A 8 -20.89 15.54 -3.74
N PRO A 9 -20.21 15.22 -4.87
CA PRO A 9 -18.98 14.44 -4.84
C PRO A 9 -17.84 15.20 -4.14
N SER A 10 -17.79 16.53 -4.25
CA SER A 10 -16.81 17.34 -3.53
C SER A 10 -17.04 17.33 -2.02
N MET A 11 -18.27 17.52 -1.54
CA MET A 11 -18.56 17.55 -0.10
C MET A 11 -18.36 16.18 0.56
N ALA A 12 -18.76 15.10 -0.13
CA ALA A 12 -18.51 13.74 0.34
C ALA A 12 -17.00 13.46 0.45
N PHE A 13 -16.20 13.91 -0.53
CA PHE A 13 -14.75 13.82 -0.49
C PHE A 13 -14.14 14.57 0.70
N TYR A 14 -14.50 15.84 0.92
CA TYR A 14 -14.04 16.61 2.08
C TYR A 14 -14.40 15.92 3.40
N LEU A 15 -15.65 15.49 3.54
CA LEU A 15 -16.12 14.81 4.76
C LEU A 15 -15.33 13.53 5.03
N MET A 16 -15.17 12.66 4.02
CA MET A 16 -14.38 11.43 4.13
C MET A 16 -12.92 11.73 4.49
N TRP A 17 -12.33 12.75 3.87
CA TRP A 17 -10.95 13.14 4.14
C TRP A 17 -10.76 13.63 5.57
N TYR A 18 -11.64 14.49 6.09
CA TYR A 18 -11.57 14.97 7.48
C TYR A 18 -11.83 13.86 8.50
N ILE A 19 -12.73 12.92 8.22
CA ILE A 19 -12.94 11.75 9.08
C ILE A 19 -11.67 10.89 9.10
N ALA A 20 -11.07 10.63 7.93
CA ALA A 20 -9.84 9.86 7.82
C ALA A 20 -8.68 10.55 8.55
N LEU A 21 -8.57 11.89 8.44
CA LEU A 21 -7.60 12.68 9.19
C LEU A 21 -7.81 12.55 10.70
N ALA A 22 -9.05 12.71 11.19
CA ALA A 22 -9.35 12.61 12.61
C ALA A 22 -9.02 11.22 13.18
N ILE A 23 -9.35 10.15 12.45
CA ILE A 23 -8.99 8.78 12.82
C ILE A 23 -7.47 8.60 12.84
N GLN A 24 -6.77 9.05 11.79
CA GLN A 24 -5.31 8.92 11.70
C GLN A 24 -4.61 9.65 12.84
N VAL A 25 -5.01 10.90 13.11
CA VAL A 25 -4.45 11.70 14.20
C VAL A 25 -4.70 11.01 15.54
N SER A 26 -5.92 10.50 15.78
CA SER A 26 -6.25 9.74 17.00
C SER A 26 -5.36 8.50 17.16
N LEU A 27 -5.17 7.71 16.09
CA LEU A 27 -4.30 6.53 16.12
C LEU A 27 -2.83 6.90 16.36
N CYS A 28 -2.34 7.97 15.74
CA CYS A 28 -1.00 8.49 16.00
C CYS A 28 -0.83 8.91 17.47
N PHE A 29 -1.82 9.58 18.06
CA PHE A 29 -1.80 9.94 19.48
C PHE A 29 -1.81 8.71 20.39
N LEU A 30 -2.66 7.71 20.13
CA LEU A 30 -2.70 6.47 20.89
C LEU A 30 -1.37 5.71 20.81
N TYR A 31 -0.76 5.66 19.63
CA TYR A 31 0.53 5.02 19.45
C TYR A 31 1.67 5.81 20.12
N ALA A 32 1.62 7.15 20.10
CA ALA A 32 2.55 7.99 20.83
C ALA A 32 2.45 7.76 22.35
N PHE A 33 1.22 7.65 22.89
CA PHE A 33 1.01 7.26 24.29
C PHE A 33 1.56 5.87 24.59
N LYS A 34 1.39 4.91 23.67
CA LYS A 34 2.00 3.58 23.80
C LYS A 34 3.54 3.66 23.84
N CYS A 35 4.16 4.51 23.02
CA CYS A 35 5.61 4.73 23.06
C CYS A 35 6.09 5.31 24.40
N ILE A 36 5.31 6.21 25.01
CA ILE A 36 5.67 6.86 26.28
C ILE A 36 5.46 5.92 27.47
N PHE A 37 4.30 5.27 27.55
CA PHE A 37 3.89 4.50 28.73
C PHE A 37 4.21 3.01 28.65
N TYR A 38 4.35 2.45 27.44
CA TYR A 38 4.53 1.01 27.19
C TYR A 38 5.66 0.75 26.20
N PHE A 39 6.81 1.40 26.41
CA PHE A 39 7.97 1.31 25.51
C PHE A 39 8.47 -0.13 25.31
N ASP A 40 8.42 -0.98 26.35
CA ASP A 40 8.84 -2.38 26.25
C ASP A 40 8.03 -3.16 25.22
N LEU A 41 6.71 -2.90 25.12
CA LEU A 41 5.85 -3.52 24.10
C LEU A 41 6.22 -3.04 22.70
N VAL A 42 6.57 -1.76 22.54
CA VAL A 42 7.00 -1.22 21.24
C VAL A 42 8.34 -1.82 20.81
N LYS A 43 9.26 -2.02 21.76
CA LYS A 43 10.54 -2.69 21.51
C LYS A 43 10.34 -4.16 21.11
N GLU A 44 9.39 -4.85 21.74
CA GLU A 44 9.02 -6.21 21.37
C GLU A 44 8.41 -6.25 19.95
N GLU A 45 7.50 -5.34 19.63
CA GLU A 45 6.93 -5.20 18.27
C GLU A 45 8.00 -4.94 17.21
N PHE A 46 8.94 -4.06 17.52
CA PHE A 46 10.05 -3.73 16.64
C PHE A 46 10.99 -4.91 16.43
N SER A 47 11.14 -5.78 17.43
CA SER A 47 11.98 -6.98 17.34
C SER A 47 11.24 -8.16 16.71
N HIS A 48 9.91 -8.13 16.71
CA HIS A 48 9.08 -9.21 16.19
C HIS A 48 9.06 -9.24 14.66
N TYR A 49 9.39 -10.41 14.10
CA TYR A 49 9.59 -10.60 12.65
C TYR A 49 8.36 -10.35 11.77
N ILE A 50 7.15 -10.61 12.26
CA ILE A 50 5.91 -10.26 11.55
C ILE A 50 5.47 -8.84 11.92
N GLY A 51 5.63 -8.47 13.18
CA GLY A 51 5.07 -7.25 13.78
C GLY A 51 5.68 -5.99 13.20
N VAL A 52 6.99 -6.03 12.94
CA VAL A 52 7.74 -4.92 12.33
C VAL A 52 7.16 -4.45 10.99
N ASN A 53 6.56 -5.34 10.18
CA ASN A 53 5.98 -4.97 8.89
C ASN A 53 4.75 -4.05 9.03
N TYR A 54 4.04 -4.11 10.17
CA TYR A 54 2.89 -3.24 10.42
C TYR A 54 3.30 -1.83 10.87
N LEU A 55 4.56 -1.61 11.26
CA LEU A 55 5.07 -0.28 11.63
C LEU A 55 5.13 0.68 10.44
N TYR A 56 5.07 0.17 9.22
CA TYR A 56 4.96 0.98 8.00
C TYR A 56 3.56 1.60 7.83
N ALA A 57 2.51 0.97 8.38
CA ALA A 57 1.13 1.36 8.10
C ALA A 57 0.79 2.81 8.50
N PRO A 58 1.20 3.32 9.69
CA PRO A 58 0.94 4.72 10.04
C PRO A 58 1.54 5.71 9.04
N PHE A 59 2.76 5.44 8.55
CA PHE A 59 3.45 6.32 7.60
C PHE A 59 2.83 6.25 6.21
N ILE A 60 2.43 5.06 5.75
CA ILE A 60 1.67 4.90 4.51
C ILE A 60 0.37 5.72 4.57
N SER A 61 -0.41 5.57 5.63
CA SER A 61 -1.66 6.31 5.80
C SER A 61 -1.45 7.83 5.83
N CYS A 62 -0.41 8.31 6.53
CA CYS A 62 -0.06 9.73 6.52
C CYS A 62 0.35 10.23 5.12
N LEU A 63 1.14 9.46 4.36
CA LEU A 63 1.52 9.81 2.99
C LEU A 63 0.31 9.89 2.06
N LEU A 64 -0.64 8.96 2.17
CA LEU A 64 -1.86 8.97 1.35
C LEU A 64 -2.79 10.12 1.70
N LEU A 65 -2.94 10.44 2.99
CA LEU A 65 -3.69 11.61 3.43
C LEU A 65 -3.07 12.90 2.93
N LEU A 66 -1.73 12.98 2.94
CA LEU A 66 -1.00 14.12 2.39
C LEU A 66 -1.22 14.25 0.87
N GLN A 67 -1.07 13.16 0.11
CA GLN A 67 -1.29 13.14 -1.36
C GLN A 67 -2.74 13.46 -1.76
N SER A 68 -3.71 13.13 -0.92
CA SER A 68 -5.13 13.41 -1.16
C SER A 68 -5.63 14.71 -0.50
N ALA A 69 -4.75 15.51 0.10
CA ALA A 69 -5.13 16.70 0.84
C ALA A 69 -5.77 17.75 -0.09
N PRO A 70 -7.04 18.17 0.14
CA PRO A 70 -7.74 19.09 -0.76
C PRO A 70 -7.19 20.51 -0.74
N LEU A 71 -6.55 20.92 0.35
CA LEU A 71 -6.14 22.29 0.62
C LEU A 71 -4.63 22.49 0.50
N MET A 72 -3.86 21.44 0.17
CA MET A 72 -2.40 21.51 0.13
C MET A 72 -1.89 21.32 -1.29
N GLU A 73 -1.15 22.31 -1.78
CA GLU A 73 -0.46 22.18 -3.04
C GLU A 73 0.84 21.38 -2.87
N PRO A 74 1.15 20.41 -3.76
CA PRO A 74 2.36 19.59 -3.68
C PRO A 74 3.67 20.39 -3.64
N HIS A 75 3.68 21.63 -4.15
CA HIS A 75 4.87 22.47 -4.19
C HIS A 75 5.11 23.30 -2.93
N SER A 76 4.13 23.37 -2.02
CA SER A 76 4.22 24.12 -0.77
C SER A 76 5.36 23.59 0.12
N VAL A 77 6.02 24.50 0.84
CA VAL A 77 7.08 24.15 1.80
C VAL A 77 6.54 23.19 2.86
N LEU A 78 5.33 23.44 3.36
CA LEU A 78 4.68 22.58 4.36
C LEU A 78 4.46 21.16 3.85
N TYR A 79 4.01 21.00 2.60
CA TYR A 79 3.80 19.69 1.98
C TYR A 79 5.11 18.90 1.91
N LYS A 80 6.18 19.53 1.41
CA LYS A 80 7.51 18.91 1.31
C LYS A 80 8.07 18.52 2.68
N THR A 81 7.89 19.37 3.69
CA THR A 81 8.34 19.07 5.06
C THR A 81 7.60 17.86 5.63
N LEU A 82 6.26 17.84 5.54
CA LEU A 82 5.45 16.71 6.03
C LEU A 82 5.80 15.41 5.29
N PHE A 83 6.00 15.49 3.97
CA PHE A 83 6.40 14.34 3.17
C PHE A 83 7.71 13.73 3.70
N TRP A 84 8.75 14.54 3.93
CA TRP A 84 10.02 14.06 4.49
C TRP A 84 9.86 13.46 5.89
N VAL A 85 9.03 14.07 6.75
CA VAL A 85 8.74 13.55 8.09
C VAL A 85 8.12 12.14 8.02
N PHE A 86 7.30 11.86 7.00
CA PHE A 86 6.67 10.54 6.85
C PHE A 86 7.54 9.53 6.08
N VAL A 87 8.36 9.97 5.13
CA VAL A 87 9.26 9.08 4.36
C VAL A 87 10.48 8.64 5.18
N LEU A 88 11.02 9.51 6.02
CA LEU A 88 12.24 9.19 6.79
C LEU A 88 12.06 7.91 7.65
N PRO A 89 10.96 7.73 8.40
CA PRO A 89 10.68 6.48 9.09
C PRO A 89 10.58 5.26 8.18
N VAL A 90 9.96 5.39 6.99
CA VAL A 90 9.87 4.31 6.00
C VAL A 90 11.27 3.85 5.59
N LEU A 91 12.15 4.78 5.25
CA LEU A 91 13.55 4.48 4.88
C LEU A 91 14.35 3.87 6.02
N THR A 92 14.13 4.32 7.26
CA THR A 92 14.79 3.69 8.43
C THR A 92 14.30 2.27 8.68
N LEU A 93 13.01 2.00 8.46
CA LEU A 93 12.47 0.63 8.56
C LEU A 93 13.00 -0.25 7.43
N ASP A 94 13.12 0.29 6.22
CA ASP A 94 13.67 -0.42 5.07
C ASP A 94 15.14 -0.78 5.29
N THR A 95 15.98 0.18 5.67
CA THR A 95 17.40 -0.09 5.96
C THR A 95 17.58 -1.14 7.04
N LYS A 96 16.72 -1.16 8.06
CA LYS A 96 16.71 -2.23 9.05
C LYS A 96 16.26 -3.57 8.46
N LEU A 97 15.13 -3.60 7.74
CA LEU A 97 14.57 -4.83 7.19
C LEU A 97 15.54 -5.47 6.19
N TYR A 98 16.04 -4.69 5.24
CA TYR A 98 17.06 -5.14 4.29
C TYR A 98 18.39 -5.46 4.99
N GLY A 99 18.82 -4.65 5.94
CA GLY A 99 20.04 -4.91 6.72
C GLY A 99 19.97 -6.26 7.43
N GLN A 100 18.83 -6.58 8.05
CA GLN A 100 18.60 -7.90 8.64
C GLN A 100 18.62 -9.01 7.60
N TRP A 101 18.07 -8.79 6.40
CA TRP A 101 18.05 -9.79 5.34
C TRP A 101 19.44 -10.09 4.77
N PHE A 102 20.32 -9.10 4.69
CA PHE A 102 21.70 -9.29 4.22
C PHE A 102 22.62 -9.88 5.28
N THR A 103 22.38 -9.59 6.57
CA THR A 103 23.29 -9.99 7.66
C THR A 103 22.89 -11.29 8.36
N THR A 104 21.63 -11.72 8.25
CA THR A 104 21.11 -12.90 8.97
C THR A 104 21.18 -14.16 8.10
N GLU A 105 21.43 -15.33 8.71
CA GLU A 105 21.75 -16.61 8.06
C GLU A 105 20.84 -17.04 6.87
N LYS A 106 21.38 -17.97 6.05
CA LYS A 106 20.90 -18.48 4.73
C LYS A 106 19.42 -18.95 4.62
N ARG A 107 18.61 -18.91 5.69
CA ARG A 107 17.18 -19.30 5.68
C ARG A 107 16.21 -18.25 6.21
N PHE A 108 16.70 -17.08 6.63
CA PHE A 108 15.88 -16.06 7.29
C PHE A 108 14.69 -15.58 6.42
N LEU A 109 14.94 -15.24 5.15
CA LEU A 109 13.90 -14.82 4.20
C LEU A 109 12.83 -15.88 3.96
N SER A 110 13.22 -17.14 3.78
CA SER A 110 12.30 -18.26 3.54
C SER A 110 11.39 -18.53 4.75
N ILE A 111 11.90 -18.30 5.97
CA ILE A 111 11.15 -18.50 7.22
C ILE A 111 10.26 -17.28 7.53
N MET A 112 10.74 -16.06 7.28
CA MET A 112 10.10 -14.82 7.71
C MET A 112 9.17 -14.16 6.69
N ALA A 113 9.37 -14.39 5.38
CA ALA A 113 8.54 -13.78 4.34
C ALA A 113 7.08 -14.20 4.54
N ASN A 114 6.23 -13.21 4.78
CA ASN A 114 4.80 -13.38 4.97
C ASN A 114 4.05 -12.33 4.14
N PRO A 115 2.74 -12.49 3.90
CA PRO A 115 1.98 -11.52 3.11
C PRO A 115 2.06 -10.08 3.63
N ALA A 116 2.26 -9.87 4.94
CA ALA A 116 2.42 -8.53 5.51
C ALA A 116 3.76 -7.87 5.12
N SER A 117 4.77 -8.62 4.66
CA SER A 117 6.00 -8.05 4.11
C SER A 117 5.74 -7.17 2.87
N GLN A 118 4.62 -7.38 2.16
CA GLN A 118 4.19 -6.50 1.06
C GLN A 118 3.91 -5.06 1.54
N VAL A 119 3.71 -4.81 2.82
CA VAL A 119 3.49 -3.44 3.35
C VAL A 119 4.72 -2.56 3.16
N SER A 120 5.95 -3.09 3.28
CA SER A 120 7.20 -2.34 2.98
C SER A 120 7.28 -1.97 1.49
N VAL A 121 6.90 -2.89 0.60
CA VAL A 121 6.82 -2.63 -0.85
C VAL A 121 5.84 -1.50 -1.13
N ILE A 122 4.64 -1.58 -0.57
CA ILE A 122 3.60 -0.56 -0.72
C ILE A 122 4.10 0.80 -0.19
N ALA A 123 4.79 0.83 0.95
CA ALA A 123 5.34 2.07 1.49
C ALA A 123 6.29 2.77 0.51
N ASN A 124 7.19 2.01 -0.11
CA ASN A 124 8.11 2.53 -1.12
C ASN A 124 7.39 3.04 -2.37
N LEU A 125 6.38 2.32 -2.86
CA LEU A 125 5.63 2.73 -4.06
C LEU A 125 4.74 3.96 -3.79
N VAL A 126 4.11 4.04 -2.62
CA VAL A 126 3.36 5.24 -2.18
C VAL A 126 4.28 6.44 -2.02
N ALA A 127 5.46 6.26 -1.44
CA ALA A 127 6.47 7.32 -1.32
C ALA A 127 6.99 7.76 -2.71
N ALA A 128 7.23 6.80 -3.62
CA ALA A 128 7.64 7.10 -5.00
C ALA A 128 6.60 7.95 -5.73
N ARG A 129 5.31 7.60 -5.59
CA ARG A 129 4.20 8.39 -6.14
C ARG A 129 4.21 9.83 -5.63
N GLY A 130 4.26 10.02 -4.31
CA GLY A 130 4.27 11.37 -3.73
C GLY A 130 5.52 12.18 -4.09
N ALA A 131 6.69 11.53 -4.23
CA ALA A 131 7.90 12.17 -4.73
C ALA A 131 7.75 12.65 -6.17
N ALA A 132 7.10 11.84 -7.02
CA ALA A 132 6.84 12.20 -8.41
C ALA A 132 5.88 13.39 -8.53
N GLU A 133 4.81 13.42 -7.73
CA GLU A 133 3.83 14.53 -7.68
C GLU A 133 4.47 15.87 -7.28
N MET A 134 5.53 15.86 -6.47
CA MET A 134 6.30 17.07 -6.12
C MET A 134 7.32 17.50 -7.19
N GLY A 135 7.52 16.68 -8.23
CA GLY A 135 8.51 16.89 -9.29
C GLY A 135 9.89 16.28 -9.00
N TRP A 136 10.06 15.51 -7.91
CA TRP A 136 11.34 14.86 -7.56
C TRP A 136 11.48 13.51 -8.26
N LYS A 137 11.63 13.55 -9.60
CA LYS A 137 11.64 12.35 -10.46
C LYS A 137 12.72 11.34 -10.10
N GLU A 138 13.95 11.78 -9.82
CA GLU A 138 15.07 10.88 -9.46
C GLU A 138 14.81 10.15 -8.13
N CYS A 139 14.30 10.87 -7.14
CA CYS A 139 13.92 10.27 -5.85
C CYS A 139 12.77 9.27 -6.03
N ALA A 140 11.78 9.63 -6.86
CA ALA A 140 10.67 8.75 -7.19
C ALA A 140 11.15 7.47 -7.88
N LEU A 141 12.04 7.57 -8.85
CA LEU A 141 12.63 6.42 -9.54
C LEU A 141 13.44 5.53 -8.59
N CYS A 142 14.18 6.11 -7.65
CA CYS A 142 14.93 5.36 -6.64
C CYS A 142 13.99 4.54 -5.75
N LEU A 143 12.96 5.18 -5.17
CA LEU A 143 11.97 4.53 -4.31
C LEU A 143 11.14 3.48 -5.07
N PHE A 144 10.75 3.78 -6.30
CA PHE A 144 10.04 2.86 -7.17
C PHE A 144 10.88 1.61 -7.45
N SER A 145 12.16 1.80 -7.81
CA SER A 145 13.07 0.69 -8.09
C SER A 145 13.25 -0.21 -6.86
N LEU A 146 13.43 0.39 -5.67
CA LEU A 146 13.54 -0.33 -4.41
C LEU A 146 12.27 -1.16 -4.14
N GLY A 147 11.09 -0.54 -4.28
CA GLY A 147 9.79 -1.19 -4.12
C GLY A 147 9.58 -2.35 -5.09
N MET A 148 9.87 -2.17 -6.38
CA MET A 148 9.64 -3.20 -7.41
C MET A 148 10.59 -4.40 -7.31
N VAL A 149 11.87 -4.17 -7.02
CA VAL A 149 12.82 -5.27 -6.77
C VAL A 149 12.37 -6.07 -5.55
N HIS A 150 11.97 -5.38 -4.49
CA HIS A 150 11.49 -6.01 -3.27
C HIS A 150 10.19 -6.79 -3.48
N TYR A 151 9.26 -6.23 -4.25
CA TYR A 151 8.05 -6.92 -4.67
C TYR A 151 8.37 -8.25 -5.32
N LEU A 152 9.29 -8.27 -6.29
CA LEU A 152 9.66 -9.49 -7.02
C LEU A 152 10.25 -10.55 -6.08
N VAL A 153 11.16 -10.14 -5.18
CA VAL A 153 11.78 -11.04 -4.19
C VAL A 153 10.71 -11.66 -3.27
N ILE A 154 9.82 -10.84 -2.69
CA ILE A 154 8.75 -11.32 -1.81
C ILE A 154 7.77 -12.20 -2.59
N PHE A 155 7.37 -11.77 -3.79
CA PHE A 155 6.41 -12.49 -4.62
C PHE A 155 6.91 -13.90 -4.94
N VAL A 156 8.15 -14.03 -5.43
CA VAL A 156 8.76 -15.34 -5.72
C VAL A 156 8.90 -16.18 -4.45
N THR A 157 9.39 -15.59 -3.35
CA THR A 157 9.59 -16.30 -2.08
C THR A 157 8.28 -16.85 -1.52
N LEU A 158 7.22 -16.04 -1.53
CA LEU A 158 5.90 -16.46 -1.05
C LEU A 158 5.26 -17.50 -1.97
N TYR A 159 5.43 -17.36 -3.29
CA TYR A 159 4.93 -18.32 -4.26
C TYR A 159 5.58 -19.71 -4.07
N GLN A 160 6.88 -19.75 -3.82
CA GLN A 160 7.62 -20.99 -3.55
C GLN A 160 7.27 -21.62 -2.19
N ARG A 161 6.76 -20.84 -1.23
CA ARG A 161 6.39 -21.32 0.11
C ARG A 161 4.99 -21.95 0.16
N LEU A 162 4.08 -21.57 -0.75
CA LEU A 162 2.70 -22.06 -0.78
C LEU A 162 2.55 -23.60 -0.95
N PRO A 163 3.37 -24.31 -1.75
CA PRO A 163 3.24 -25.77 -1.91
C PRO A 163 3.78 -26.61 -0.73
N GLY A 164 4.55 -26.02 0.19
CA GLY A 164 5.42 -26.75 1.13
C GLY A 164 4.85 -27.11 2.51
N GLY A 165 3.54 -26.98 2.75
CA GLY A 165 2.90 -27.54 3.96
C GLY A 165 2.81 -26.64 5.20
N ASN A 166 3.52 -25.52 5.29
CA ASN A 166 3.32 -24.51 6.35
C ASN A 166 2.28 -23.48 5.93
N ASN A 167 1.00 -23.89 5.92
CA ASN A 167 -0.12 -23.00 5.71
C ASN A 167 -0.05 -21.83 6.69
N PHE A 168 -0.05 -20.58 6.18
CA PHE A 168 -0.16 -19.39 7.01
C PHE A 168 -1.33 -19.55 8.01
N PRO A 169 -1.17 -19.04 9.25
CA PRO A 169 -2.26 -19.08 10.22
C PRO A 169 -3.52 -18.49 9.58
N THR A 170 -4.67 -19.11 9.86
CA THR A 170 -5.96 -18.80 9.19
C THR A 170 -6.37 -17.32 9.32
N THR A 171 -5.79 -16.60 10.29
CA THR A 171 -5.92 -15.16 10.54
C THR A 171 -5.17 -14.28 9.53
N LEU A 172 -4.10 -14.76 8.88
CA LEU A 172 -3.31 -13.98 7.90
C LEU A 172 -3.78 -14.17 6.45
N ARG A 173 -4.78 -15.02 6.21
CA ARG A 173 -5.31 -15.25 4.85
C ARG A 173 -5.89 -14.01 4.18
N PRO A 174 -6.57 -13.07 4.87
CA PRO A 174 -6.98 -11.81 4.27
C PRO A 174 -5.79 -10.94 3.85
N VAL A 175 -4.63 -11.07 4.49
CA VAL A 175 -3.43 -10.29 4.17
C VAL A 175 -2.84 -10.70 2.80
N SER A 176 -3.23 -11.86 2.26
CA SER A 176 -2.92 -12.22 0.87
C SER A 176 -3.50 -11.23 -0.16
N PHE A 177 -4.49 -10.41 0.19
CA PHE A 177 -4.94 -9.34 -0.71
C PHE A 177 -3.86 -8.29 -0.99
N LEU A 178 -2.83 -8.17 -0.14
CA LEU A 178 -1.69 -7.29 -0.41
C LEU A 178 -0.87 -7.71 -1.65
N PHE A 179 -1.02 -8.93 -2.17
CA PHE A 179 -0.31 -9.37 -3.37
C PHE A 179 -0.67 -8.55 -4.62
N PHE A 180 -1.93 -8.11 -4.76
CA PHE A 180 -2.32 -7.26 -5.90
C PHE A 180 -2.21 -5.76 -5.57
N ALA A 181 -2.12 -5.38 -4.29
CA ALA A 181 -1.88 -4.00 -3.90
C ALA A 181 -0.55 -3.46 -4.41
N ALA A 182 0.52 -4.24 -4.34
CA ALA A 182 1.85 -3.82 -4.81
C ALA A 182 1.86 -3.46 -6.31
N PRO A 183 1.42 -4.32 -7.25
CA PRO A 183 1.36 -3.95 -8.66
C PRO A 183 0.38 -2.80 -8.95
N ALA A 184 -0.76 -2.69 -8.25
CA ALA A 184 -1.67 -1.55 -8.40
C ALA A 184 -1.01 -0.21 -7.97
N THR A 185 -0.39 -0.21 -6.78
CA THR A 185 0.35 0.96 -6.29
C THR A 185 1.51 1.32 -7.21
N GLY A 186 2.18 0.31 -7.77
CA GLY A 186 3.25 0.49 -8.75
C GLY A 186 2.77 1.12 -10.05
N SER A 187 1.61 0.70 -10.56
CA SER A 187 0.99 1.31 -11.76
C SER A 187 0.75 2.81 -11.56
N LEU A 188 0.10 3.21 -10.47
CA LEU A 188 -0.14 4.63 -10.15
C LEU A 188 1.16 5.42 -9.90
N ALA A 189 2.14 4.81 -9.23
CA ALA A 189 3.44 5.45 -9.00
C ALA A 189 4.18 5.68 -10.32
N TRP A 190 4.19 4.69 -11.22
CA TRP A 190 4.81 4.81 -12.53
C TRP A 190 4.11 5.85 -13.41
N ASN A 191 2.78 5.83 -13.43
CA ASN A 191 1.98 6.85 -14.11
C ASN A 191 2.34 8.27 -13.60
N SER A 192 2.57 8.42 -12.30
CA SER A 192 2.99 9.71 -11.72
C SER A 192 4.42 10.11 -12.11
N ILE A 193 5.32 9.14 -12.26
CA ILE A 193 6.71 9.37 -12.70
C ILE A 193 6.77 9.80 -14.18
N CYS A 194 6.10 9.06 -15.05
CA CYS A 194 6.09 9.30 -16.50
C CYS A 194 5.14 10.44 -16.92
N GLY A 195 4.09 10.69 -16.14
CA GLY A 195 3.03 11.66 -16.44
C GLY A 195 1.99 11.15 -17.44
N THR A 196 2.11 9.90 -17.90
CA THR A 196 1.18 9.25 -18.83
C THR A 196 0.95 7.79 -18.43
N PHE A 197 -0.25 7.27 -18.71
CA PHE A 197 -0.60 5.88 -18.42
C PHE A 197 -0.07 4.95 -19.52
N ASP A 198 1.26 4.83 -19.54
CA ASP A 198 2.04 4.15 -20.57
C ASP A 198 1.94 2.61 -20.48
N THR A 199 2.72 1.92 -21.33
CA THR A 199 2.74 0.46 -21.39
C THR A 199 3.14 -0.19 -20.06
N VAL A 200 4.07 0.40 -19.31
CA VAL A 200 4.53 -0.17 -18.03
C VAL A 200 3.44 -0.04 -16.97
N ALA A 201 2.77 1.12 -16.89
CA ALA A 201 1.60 1.28 -16.02
C ALA A 201 0.50 0.26 -16.37
N LYS A 202 0.19 0.08 -17.66
CA LYS A 202 -0.77 -0.93 -18.14
C LYS A 202 -0.37 -2.35 -17.75
N MET A 203 0.91 -2.72 -17.91
CA MET A 203 1.41 -4.04 -17.52
C MET A 203 1.22 -4.33 -16.03
N LEU A 204 1.51 -3.35 -15.17
CA LEU A 204 1.34 -3.45 -13.73
C LEU A 204 -0.14 -3.51 -13.34
N PHE A 205 -0.99 -2.69 -13.96
CA PHE A 205 -2.45 -2.73 -13.78
C PHE A 205 -3.02 -4.10 -14.14
N PHE A 206 -2.70 -4.64 -15.32
CA PHE A 206 -3.21 -5.96 -15.73
C PHE A 206 -2.70 -7.09 -14.85
N LEU A 207 -1.45 -7.01 -14.36
CA LEU A 207 -0.91 -7.95 -13.38
C LEU A 207 -1.73 -7.91 -12.08
N SER A 208 -2.03 -6.71 -11.58
CA SER A 208 -2.88 -6.52 -10.39
C SER A 208 -4.27 -7.10 -10.59
N LEU A 209 -4.92 -6.76 -11.71
CA LEU A 209 -6.25 -7.25 -12.06
C LEU A 209 -6.30 -8.78 -12.15
N PHE A 210 -5.29 -9.40 -12.77
CA PHE A 210 -5.19 -10.85 -12.86
C PHE A 210 -5.08 -11.51 -11.49
N ILE A 211 -4.22 -10.98 -10.60
CA ILE A 211 -4.07 -11.51 -9.23
C ILE A 211 -5.38 -11.33 -8.46
N PHE A 212 -6.03 -10.17 -8.56
CA PHE A 212 -7.32 -9.89 -7.94
C PHE A 212 -8.39 -10.92 -8.37
N VAL A 213 -8.60 -11.10 -9.68
CA VAL A 213 -9.57 -12.07 -10.22
C VAL A 213 -9.22 -13.49 -9.78
N SER A 214 -7.93 -13.87 -9.77
CA SER A 214 -7.49 -15.18 -9.31
C SER A 214 -7.83 -15.45 -7.83
N LEU A 215 -7.70 -14.44 -6.97
CA LEU A 215 -8.08 -14.54 -5.56
C LEU A 215 -9.60 -14.60 -5.38
N VAL A 216 -10.36 -13.77 -6.09
CA VAL A 216 -11.83 -13.72 -6.03
C VAL A 216 -12.46 -15.02 -6.52
N CYS A 217 -11.93 -15.61 -7.60
CA CYS A 217 -12.38 -16.89 -8.15
C CYS A 217 -12.08 -18.10 -7.26
N ARG A 218 -11.30 -17.94 -6.17
CA ARG A 218 -10.98 -19.01 -5.21
C ARG A 218 -11.50 -18.71 -3.80
N PRO A 219 -12.84 -18.58 -3.62
CA PRO A 219 -13.43 -18.21 -2.33
C PRO A 219 -13.24 -19.29 -1.25
N THR A 220 -12.92 -20.53 -1.63
CA THR A 220 -12.63 -21.63 -0.71
C THR A 220 -11.42 -21.38 0.18
N LEU A 221 -10.44 -20.60 -0.27
CA LEU A 221 -9.27 -20.17 0.52
C LEU A 221 -9.70 -19.26 1.68
N LEU A 222 -10.69 -18.41 1.43
CA LEU A 222 -11.22 -17.42 2.37
C LEU A 222 -12.37 -17.96 3.22
N LYS A 223 -13.02 -19.07 2.82
CA LYS A 223 -14.19 -19.65 3.49
C LYS A 223 -14.04 -19.87 5.00
N LYS A 224 -12.84 -20.21 5.49
CA LYS A 224 -12.57 -20.33 6.94
C LYS A 224 -12.41 -18.97 7.63
N SER A 225 -11.87 -17.97 6.94
CA SER A 225 -11.66 -16.60 7.46
C SER A 225 -12.94 -15.76 7.40
N ILE A 226 -13.82 -16.01 6.42
CA ILE A 226 -15.13 -15.35 6.27
C ILE A 226 -16.07 -15.67 7.44
N LYS A 227 -15.91 -16.85 8.08
CA LYS A 227 -16.76 -17.30 9.19
C LYS A 227 -16.57 -16.49 10.48
N ARG A 228 -15.48 -15.73 10.63
CA ARG A 228 -15.24 -14.86 11.79
C ARG A 228 -14.72 -13.52 11.29
N PHE A 229 -15.54 -12.49 11.37
CA PHE A 229 -15.08 -11.13 11.09
C PHE A 229 -13.91 -10.78 12.01
N ASN A 230 -12.85 -10.25 11.42
CA ASN A 230 -11.62 -9.85 12.10
C ASN A 230 -11.17 -8.53 11.47
N VAL A 231 -10.57 -7.64 12.25
CA VAL A 231 -10.00 -6.36 11.81
C VAL A 231 -8.98 -6.57 10.67
N ALA A 232 -8.35 -7.73 10.56
CA ALA A 232 -7.49 -8.08 9.43
C ALA A 232 -8.16 -7.98 8.04
N TRP A 233 -9.50 -8.00 7.95
CA TRP A 233 -10.23 -7.80 6.70
C TRP A 233 -10.09 -6.39 6.12
N TRP A 234 -9.72 -5.40 6.92
CA TRP A 234 -9.41 -4.05 6.43
C TRP A 234 -8.20 -4.04 5.48
N ALA A 235 -7.34 -5.08 5.50
CA ALA A 235 -6.26 -5.27 4.54
C ALA A 235 -6.76 -5.49 3.09
N TYR A 236 -8.07 -5.70 2.89
CA TYR A 236 -8.70 -5.80 1.57
C TYR A 236 -9.05 -4.43 0.96
N SER A 237 -9.45 -3.47 1.80
CA SER A 237 -9.94 -2.16 1.34
C SER A 237 -8.86 -1.38 0.58
N PHE A 238 -7.64 -1.33 1.11
CA PHE A 238 -6.51 -0.64 0.49
C PHE A 238 -6.19 -1.16 -0.94
N PRO A 239 -5.95 -2.47 -1.14
CA PRO A 239 -5.71 -3.03 -2.48
C PRO A 239 -6.80 -2.69 -3.50
N ILE A 240 -8.09 -2.79 -3.14
CA ILE A 240 -9.19 -2.50 -4.06
C ILE A 240 -9.20 -1.02 -4.44
N THR A 241 -9.02 -0.12 -3.47
CA THR A 241 -9.03 1.32 -3.76
C THR A 241 -7.98 1.66 -4.81
N PHE A 242 -6.79 1.08 -4.72
CA PHE A 242 -5.74 1.28 -5.73
C PHE A 242 -6.08 0.66 -7.08
N LEU A 243 -6.66 -0.55 -7.11
CA LEU A 243 -7.12 -1.17 -8.35
C LEU A 243 -8.23 -0.35 -9.01
N ALA A 244 -9.19 0.17 -8.24
CA ALA A 244 -10.26 1.03 -8.74
C ALA A 244 -9.71 2.35 -9.30
N LEU A 245 -8.72 2.96 -8.63
CA LEU A 245 -8.02 4.15 -9.14
C LEU A 245 -7.31 3.85 -10.47
N ASP A 246 -6.59 2.74 -10.58
CA ASP A 246 -5.98 2.32 -11.84
C ASP A 246 -7.01 2.09 -12.94
N SER A 247 -8.15 1.44 -12.63
CA SER A 247 -9.24 1.24 -13.58
C SER A 247 -9.80 2.57 -14.12
N VAL A 248 -9.92 3.58 -13.25
CA VAL A 248 -10.32 4.94 -13.65
C VAL A 248 -9.29 5.56 -14.59
N HIS A 249 -8.01 5.50 -14.26
CA HIS A 249 -6.94 6.02 -15.11
C HIS A 249 -6.87 5.29 -16.46
N TYR A 250 -6.99 3.96 -16.45
CA TYR A 250 -7.00 3.15 -17.67
C TYR A 250 -8.18 3.49 -18.58
N ALA A 251 -9.38 3.67 -18.02
CA ALA A 251 -10.57 4.03 -18.78
C ALA A 251 -10.50 5.44 -19.37
N GLN A 252 -9.89 6.39 -18.66
CA GLN A 252 -9.66 7.75 -19.18
C GLN A 252 -8.69 7.76 -20.36
N GLU A 253 -7.67 6.90 -20.34
CA GLU A 253 -6.66 6.79 -21.39
C GLU A 253 -7.19 6.07 -22.64
N VAL A 254 -7.82 4.90 -22.47
CA VAL A 254 -8.21 4.03 -23.59
C VAL A 254 -9.57 4.40 -24.20
N LYS A 255 -10.49 4.99 -23.41
CA LYS A 255 -11.82 5.45 -23.84
C LYS A 255 -12.66 4.39 -24.59
N ASP A 256 -12.47 3.12 -24.25
CA ASP A 256 -13.22 1.99 -24.81
C ASP A 256 -14.37 1.54 -23.89
N HIS A 257 -15.37 0.86 -24.44
CA HIS A 257 -16.52 0.33 -23.69
C HIS A 257 -16.12 -0.70 -22.64
N VAL A 258 -15.15 -1.56 -22.94
CA VAL A 258 -14.62 -2.55 -21.99
C VAL A 258 -13.85 -1.85 -20.86
N ALA A 259 -13.08 -0.81 -21.20
CA ALA A 259 -12.37 -0.01 -20.20
C ALA A 259 -13.34 0.72 -19.27
N SER A 260 -14.46 1.22 -19.81
CA SER A 260 -15.53 1.85 -19.03
C SER A 260 -16.23 0.87 -18.07
N ALA A 261 -16.35 -0.41 -18.45
CA ALA A 261 -16.88 -1.43 -17.56
C ALA A 261 -15.92 -1.75 -16.39
N LEU A 262 -14.61 -1.66 -16.61
CA LEU A 262 -13.60 -1.87 -15.55
C LEU A 262 -13.61 -0.77 -14.47
N MET A 263 -14.15 0.42 -14.75
CA MET A 263 -14.36 1.47 -13.73
C MET A 263 -15.35 1.06 -12.62
N LEU A 264 -16.17 0.03 -12.84
CA LEU A 264 -17.17 -0.44 -11.87
C LEU A 264 -16.63 -1.49 -10.88
N ILE A 265 -15.34 -1.86 -10.99
CA ILE A 265 -14.63 -2.71 -10.02
C ILE A 265 -14.33 -1.90 -8.76
#